data_AF-A0AAX0XUR5-F1
#
_entry.id   AF-A0AAX0XUR5-F1
#
_cell.length_a   1.000
_cell.length_b   1.000
_cell.length_c   1.000
_cell.angle_alpha   90.00
_cell.angle_beta   90.00
_cell.angle_gamma   90.00
#
_symmetry.space_group_name_H-M   'P 1'
#
loop_
_entity.id
_entity.type
_entity.pdbx_description
1 polymer ?
#
loop_
_entity_poly.entity_id
_entity_poly.type
_entity_poly.pdbx_seq_one_letter_code
_entity_poly.pdbx_strand_id
1 'polypeptide(L)'
;MPSATCSRPVGAESTRALWWRASIDILPLSVSVIPWGILCGALALQVGLSPLQAQLMSLLVYAGAAQLSATTLFGAGTPLLPIMGSTFVITSQHLLYGFTFRRDVLPLSLRWRASLAFFLTDEMFAVALKDRERSGRFDPAYALIAGFVFYLFWNAATLLGIAAGQYIDGLDQMGLDFAIAATFIAMTIPAMKNLPMVAATLVSGAMALLTKPLLAEVYIIISALSGMLVGYVLHRMRR
;
A
#
# COMPACT_ATOMS: atom_id res chain seq x y z
N MET A 1 29.89 -41.36 10.88
CA MET A 1 28.61 -41.46 10.13
C MET A 1 27.58 -40.58 10.83
N PRO A 2 27.21 -39.42 10.29
CA PRO A 2 26.14 -38.61 10.88
C PRO A 2 24.79 -39.13 10.38
N SER A 3 23.93 -39.47 11.33
CA SER A 3 22.55 -39.89 11.16
C SER A 3 21.74 -38.85 10.39
N ALA A 4 21.20 -39.25 9.25
CA ALA A 4 20.22 -38.48 8.49
C ALA A 4 18.97 -38.21 9.34
N THR A 5 18.81 -36.97 9.79
CA THR A 5 17.53 -36.47 10.29
C THR A 5 16.56 -36.41 9.12
N CYS A 6 15.70 -37.43 9.04
CA CYS A 6 14.54 -37.49 8.15
C CYS A 6 13.64 -36.27 8.43
N SER A 7 13.79 -35.21 7.63
CA SER A 7 12.84 -34.11 7.59
C SER A 7 11.52 -34.68 7.07
N ARG A 8 10.54 -34.86 7.95
CA ARG A 8 9.17 -35.24 7.58
C ARG A 8 8.70 -34.34 6.43
N PRO A 9 8.07 -34.87 5.37
CA PRO A 9 7.36 -34.02 4.44
C PRO A 9 6.28 -33.31 5.24
N VAL A 10 6.31 -31.98 5.27
CA VAL A 10 5.20 -31.17 5.79
C VAL A 10 3.99 -31.57 4.96
N GLY A 11 3.07 -32.31 5.56
CA GLY A 11 1.86 -32.79 4.89
C GLY A 11 1.16 -31.59 4.26
N ALA A 12 0.80 -31.71 2.98
CA ALA A 12 0.09 -30.67 2.27
C ALA A 12 -1.12 -30.25 3.10
N GLU A 13 -1.07 -29.02 3.61
CA GLU A 13 -2.16 -28.46 4.39
C GLU A 13 -3.42 -28.47 3.54
N SER A 14 -4.54 -28.87 4.13
CA SER A 14 -5.83 -28.84 3.45
C SER A 14 -6.06 -27.44 2.86
N THR A 15 -6.49 -27.35 1.59
CA THR A 15 -6.81 -26.07 0.95
C THR A 15 -7.72 -25.20 1.83
N ARG A 16 -8.67 -25.82 2.53
CA ARG A 16 -9.57 -25.11 3.46
C ARG A 16 -8.83 -24.52 4.67
N ALA A 17 -7.87 -25.25 5.23
CA ALA A 17 -7.06 -24.77 6.35
C ALA A 17 -6.16 -23.62 5.92
N LEU A 18 -5.58 -23.69 4.72
CA LEU A 18 -4.79 -22.59 4.14
C LEU A 18 -5.62 -21.31 3.97
N TRP A 19 -6.82 -21.44 3.38
CA TRP A 19 -7.76 -20.33 3.22
C TRP A 19 -8.14 -19.70 4.56
N TRP A 20 -8.49 -20.52 5.54
CA TRP A 20 -8.85 -20.08 6.87
C TRP A 20 -7.71 -19.31 7.55
N ARG A 21 -6.49 -19.87 7.49
CA ARG A 21 -5.30 -19.26 8.09
C ARG A 21 -4.94 -17.93 7.45
N ALA A 22 -4.82 -17.90 6.12
CA ALA A 22 -4.51 -16.68 5.38
C ALA A 22 -5.55 -15.58 5.63
N SER A 23 -6.84 -15.95 5.66
CA SER A 23 -7.93 -15.01 5.94
C SER A 23 -7.83 -14.44 7.36
N ILE A 24 -7.62 -15.28 8.37
CA ILE A 24 -7.48 -14.81 9.75
C ILE A 24 -6.27 -13.91 9.94
N ASP A 25 -5.13 -14.27 9.34
CA ASP A 25 -3.89 -13.52 9.49
C ASP A 25 -3.98 -12.12 8.85
N ILE A 26 -4.69 -11.98 7.73
CA ILE A 26 -4.86 -10.68 7.03
C ILE A 26 -6.01 -9.83 7.58
N LEU A 27 -7.01 -10.44 8.22
CA LEU A 27 -8.23 -9.75 8.69
C LEU A 27 -7.96 -8.48 9.52
N PRO A 28 -7.04 -8.46 10.50
CA PRO A 28 -6.76 -7.24 11.28
C PRO A 28 -6.30 -6.07 10.40
N LEU A 29 -5.48 -6.37 9.39
CA LEU A 29 -5.00 -5.38 8.42
C LEU A 29 -6.14 -4.97 7.47
N SER A 30 -6.95 -5.92 7.00
CA SER A 30 -8.13 -5.64 6.17
C SER A 30 -9.17 -4.76 6.87
N VAL A 31 -9.37 -4.90 8.18
CA VAL A 31 -10.27 -4.02 8.94
C VAL A 31 -9.68 -2.61 9.08
N SER A 32 -8.36 -2.52 9.28
CA SER A 32 -7.68 -1.22 9.40
C SER A 32 -7.76 -0.37 8.13
N VAL A 33 -7.95 -0.99 6.96
CA VAL A 33 -8.06 -0.27 5.68
C VAL A 33 -9.46 0.29 5.39
N ILE A 34 -10.49 -0.10 6.16
CA ILE A 34 -11.87 0.32 5.91
C ILE A 34 -12.05 1.84 5.91
N PRO A 35 -11.57 2.60 6.93
CA PRO A 35 -11.70 4.06 6.93
C PRO A 35 -11.03 4.70 5.72
N TRP A 36 -9.91 4.13 5.28
CA TRP A 36 -9.15 4.61 4.15
C TRP A 36 -9.84 4.33 2.82
N GLY A 37 -10.40 3.13 2.64
CA GLY A 37 -11.20 2.80 1.46
C GLY A 37 -12.43 3.70 1.34
N ILE A 38 -13.12 3.96 2.45
CA ILE A 38 -14.25 4.89 2.50
C ILE A 38 -13.82 6.29 2.05
N LEU A 39 -12.70 6.78 2.58
CA LEU A 39 -12.14 8.08 2.22
C LEU A 39 -11.79 8.16 0.72
N CYS A 40 -11.19 7.11 0.15
CA CYS A 40 -10.91 7.03 -1.28
C CYS A 40 -12.19 7.13 -2.13
N GLY A 41 -13.23 6.39 -1.75
CA GLY A 41 -14.51 6.38 -2.46
C GLY A 41 -15.22 7.74 -2.43
N ALA A 42 -15.27 8.36 -1.25
CA ALA A 42 -15.88 9.68 -1.08
C ALA A 42 -15.09 10.80 -1.77
N LEU A 43 -13.75 10.73 -1.75
CA LEU A 43 -12.88 11.70 -2.42
C LEU A 43 -13.03 11.63 -3.95
N ALA A 44 -13.14 10.42 -4.50
CA ALA A 44 -13.29 10.24 -5.94
C ALA A 44 -14.53 10.97 -6.48
N LEU A 45 -15.65 10.92 -5.76
CA LEU A 45 -16.88 11.63 -6.15
C LEU A 45 -16.75 13.15 -6.03
N GLN A 46 -16.09 13.66 -4.98
CA GLN A 46 -15.85 15.11 -4.83
C GLN A 46 -15.02 15.69 -5.97
N VAL A 47 -14.09 14.90 -6.49
CA VAL A 47 -13.24 15.25 -7.62
C VAL A 47 -13.99 15.16 -8.97
N GLY A 48 -15.27 14.77 -8.95
CA GLY A 48 -16.14 14.73 -10.13
C GLY A 48 -16.08 13.42 -10.92
N LEU A 49 -15.47 12.36 -10.37
CA LEU A 49 -15.54 11.03 -10.98
C LEU A 49 -16.94 10.45 -10.80
N SER A 50 -17.42 9.71 -11.80
CA SER A 50 -18.66 8.95 -11.64
C SER A 50 -18.47 7.79 -10.65
N PRO A 51 -19.54 7.29 -10.00
CA PRO A 51 -19.45 6.13 -9.10
C PRO A 51 -18.77 4.92 -9.74
N LEU A 52 -19.03 4.69 -11.03
CA LEU A 52 -18.40 3.61 -11.79
C LEU A 52 -16.89 3.87 -11.99
N GLN A 53 -16.51 5.11 -12.33
CA GLN A 53 -15.10 5.47 -12.47
C GLN A 53 -14.35 5.37 -11.15
N ALA A 54 -14.96 5.82 -10.04
CA ALA A 54 -14.40 5.70 -8.70
C ALA A 54 -14.15 4.23 -8.31
N GLN A 55 -15.12 3.35 -8.56
CA GLN A 55 -14.94 1.92 -8.28
C GLN A 55 -13.89 1.28 -9.19
N LEU A 56 -13.88 1.61 -10.49
CA LEU A 56 -12.89 1.12 -11.43
C LEU A 56 -11.47 1.57 -11.06
N MET A 57 -11.32 2.79 -10.56
CA MET A 57 -10.03 3.27 -10.07
C MET A 57 -9.53 2.41 -8.90
N SER A 58 -10.41 2.03 -7.98
CA SER A 58 -10.08 1.13 -6.85
C SER A 58 -9.77 -0.31 -7.26
N LEU A 59 -10.49 -0.83 -8.28
CA LEU A 59 -10.26 -2.16 -8.83
C LEU A 59 -8.92 -2.26 -9.60
N LEU A 60 -8.54 -1.20 -10.32
CA LEU A 60 -7.36 -1.19 -11.20
C LEU A 60 -6.11 -0.64 -10.52
N VAL A 61 -6.25 0.45 -9.76
CA VAL A 61 -5.17 1.10 -9.00
C VAL A 61 -5.21 0.56 -7.58
N TYR A 62 -4.81 -0.71 -7.44
CA TYR A 62 -4.77 -1.39 -6.16
C TYR A 62 -3.54 -0.98 -5.33
N ALA A 63 -3.52 0.29 -4.92
CA ALA A 63 -2.49 0.89 -4.10
C ALA A 63 -3.06 2.11 -3.37
N GLY A 64 -3.44 1.98 -2.10
CA GLY A 64 -4.26 2.98 -1.41
C GLY A 64 -3.62 4.38 -1.31
N ALA A 65 -2.34 4.46 -0.96
CA ALA A 65 -1.62 5.74 -0.91
C ALA A 65 -1.50 6.40 -2.30
N ALA A 66 -1.28 5.59 -3.33
CA ALA A 66 -1.16 6.07 -4.70
C ALA A 66 -2.51 6.51 -5.26
N GLN A 67 -3.59 5.77 -4.94
CA GLN A 67 -4.95 6.13 -5.34
C GLN A 67 -5.37 7.46 -4.73
N LEU A 68 -5.21 7.67 -3.41
CA LEU A 68 -5.54 8.97 -2.81
C LEU A 68 -4.73 10.10 -3.44
N SER A 69 -3.41 9.94 -3.55
CA SER A 69 -2.57 10.98 -4.15
C SER A 69 -2.97 11.28 -5.59
N ALA A 70 -3.23 10.26 -6.40
CA ALA A 70 -3.66 10.42 -7.78
C ALA A 70 -5.02 11.10 -7.88
N THR A 71 -5.99 10.73 -7.05
CA THR A 71 -7.31 11.36 -7.01
C THR A 71 -7.22 12.83 -6.59
N THR A 72 -6.43 13.15 -5.55
CA THR A 72 -6.22 14.54 -5.12
C THR A 72 -5.58 15.38 -6.23
N LEU A 73 -4.53 14.88 -6.88
CA LEU A 73 -3.86 15.60 -7.96
C LEU A 73 -4.78 15.77 -9.18
N PHE A 74 -5.55 14.75 -9.51
CA PHE A 74 -6.54 14.80 -10.59
C PHE A 74 -7.60 15.88 -10.32
N GLY A 75 -8.10 15.98 -9.07
CA GLY A 75 -9.04 17.03 -8.67
C GLY A 75 -8.47 18.44 -8.65
N ALA A 76 -7.16 18.56 -8.44
CA ALA A 76 -6.46 19.84 -8.58
C ALA A 76 -6.23 20.27 -10.05
N GLY A 77 -6.66 19.47 -11.04
CA GLY A 77 -6.45 19.75 -12.45
C GLY A 77 -5.01 19.48 -12.91
N THR A 78 -4.27 18.65 -12.18
CA THR A 78 -2.87 18.32 -12.50
C THR A 78 -2.78 17.56 -13.83
N PRO A 79 -1.81 17.90 -14.71
CA PRO A 79 -1.57 17.12 -15.92
C PRO A 79 -1.23 15.66 -15.62
N LEU A 80 -1.54 14.75 -16.56
CA LEU A 80 -1.37 13.30 -16.34
C LEU A 80 0.08 12.88 -16.03
N LEU A 81 1.07 13.52 -16.65
CA LEU A 81 2.47 13.13 -16.50
C LEU A 81 3.01 13.28 -15.06
N PRO A 82 2.81 14.42 -14.36
CA PRO A 82 3.09 14.54 -12.93
C PRO A 82 2.35 13.51 -12.06
N ILE A 83 1.07 13.21 -12.35
CA ILE A 83 0.30 12.19 -11.60
C ILE A 83 0.96 10.82 -11.75
N MET A 84 1.35 10.45 -12.97
CA MET A 84 2.06 9.19 -13.22
C MET A 84 3.42 9.16 -12.50
N GLY A 85 4.14 10.29 -12.49
CA GLY A 85 5.41 10.44 -11.79
C GLY A 85 5.28 10.28 -10.27
N SER A 86 4.32 10.95 -9.64
CA SER A 86 4.08 10.81 -8.19
C SER A 86 3.63 9.39 -7.85
N THR A 87 2.71 8.82 -8.62
CA THR A 87 2.23 7.44 -8.48
C THR A 87 3.39 6.46 -8.57
N PHE A 88 4.28 6.61 -9.55
CA PHE A 88 5.47 5.78 -9.70
C PHE A 88 6.40 5.87 -8.48
N VAL A 89 6.67 7.09 -8.01
CA VAL A 89 7.53 7.30 -6.84
C VAL A 89 6.92 6.67 -5.58
N ILE A 90 5.62 6.88 -5.32
CA ILE A 90 4.90 6.33 -4.17
C ILE A 90 4.88 4.79 -4.22
N THR A 91 4.66 4.21 -5.40
CA THR A 91 4.54 2.75 -5.57
C THR A 91 5.89 2.04 -5.71
N SER A 92 7.00 2.77 -5.91
CA SER A 92 8.35 2.19 -6.07
C SER A 92 8.77 1.24 -4.94
N GLN A 93 8.19 1.39 -3.74
CA GLN A 93 8.35 0.44 -2.62
C GLN A 93 8.00 -1.01 -2.99
N HIS A 94 7.06 -1.24 -3.91
CA HIS A 94 6.69 -2.58 -4.38
C HIS A 94 7.84 -3.28 -5.10
N LEU A 95 8.79 -2.52 -5.69
CA LEU A 95 10.01 -3.08 -6.27
C LEU A 95 10.88 -3.72 -5.18
N LEU A 96 10.96 -3.10 -4.00
CA LEU A 96 11.70 -3.63 -2.84
C LEU A 96 11.06 -4.92 -2.31
N TYR A 97 9.73 -4.96 -2.26
CA TYR A 97 8.98 -6.18 -1.92
C TYR A 97 9.27 -7.31 -2.92
N GLY A 98 9.26 -6.99 -4.22
CA GLY A 98 9.62 -7.92 -5.29
C GLY A 98 11.05 -8.46 -5.15
N PHE A 99 12.02 -7.61 -4.77
CA PHE A 99 13.39 -8.06 -4.52
C PHE A 99 13.49 -9.04 -3.34
N THR A 100 12.68 -8.85 -2.30
CA THR A 100 12.68 -9.69 -1.10
C THR A 100 12.22 -11.12 -1.40
N PHE A 101 11.19 -11.27 -2.23
CA PHE A 101 10.66 -12.58 -2.66
C PHE A 101 11.24 -13.08 -3.99
N ARG A 102 12.25 -12.40 -4.54
CA ARG A 102 12.80 -12.71 -5.87
C ARG A 102 13.20 -14.18 -6.01
N ARG A 103 13.89 -14.74 -5.00
CA ARG A 103 14.36 -16.14 -5.05
C ARG A 103 13.21 -17.14 -5.02
N ASP A 104 12.13 -16.82 -4.32
CA ASP A 104 10.98 -17.69 -4.14
C ASP A 104 9.99 -17.61 -5.32
N VAL A 105 9.85 -16.44 -5.93
CA VAL A 105 8.84 -16.15 -6.96
C VAL A 105 9.36 -16.33 -8.39
N LEU A 106 10.66 -16.15 -8.65
CA LEU A 106 11.25 -16.34 -9.98
C LEU A 106 11.03 -17.76 -10.58
N PRO A 107 11.09 -18.85 -9.80
CA PRO A 107 10.84 -20.19 -10.32
C PRO A 107 9.37 -20.46 -10.71
N LEU A 108 8.44 -19.58 -10.33
CA LEU A 108 7.01 -19.76 -10.61
C LEU A 108 6.67 -19.40 -12.06
N SER A 109 5.57 -19.97 -12.56
CA SER A 109 5.06 -19.65 -13.90
C SER A 109 4.67 -18.17 -14.01
N LEU A 110 4.67 -17.64 -15.24
CA LEU A 110 4.33 -16.23 -15.48
C LEU A 110 2.95 -15.86 -14.93
N ARG A 111 1.98 -16.78 -14.99
CA ARG A 111 0.62 -16.58 -14.45
C ARG A 111 0.66 -16.33 -12.93
N TRP A 112 1.38 -17.17 -12.19
CA TRP A 112 1.57 -16.99 -10.75
C TRP A 112 2.28 -15.68 -10.41
N ARG A 113 3.32 -15.34 -11.18
CA ARG A 113 4.07 -14.09 -10.99
C ARG A 113 3.19 -12.87 -11.23
N ALA A 114 2.37 -12.87 -12.29
CA ALA A 114 1.46 -11.78 -12.60
C ALA A 114 0.35 -11.63 -11.56
N SER A 115 -0.25 -12.74 -11.10
CA SER A 115 -1.27 -12.71 -10.06
C SER A 115 -0.70 -12.21 -8.73
N LEU A 116 0.46 -12.70 -8.30
CA LEU A 116 1.12 -12.23 -7.09
C LEU A 116 1.51 -10.75 -7.19
N ALA A 117 1.98 -10.30 -8.36
CA ALA A 117 2.33 -8.90 -8.57
C ALA A 117 1.10 -7.98 -8.53
N PHE A 118 -0.05 -8.42 -9.05
CA PHE A 118 -1.29 -7.66 -8.99
C PHE A 118 -1.79 -7.51 -7.55
N PHE A 119 -1.76 -8.57 -6.75
CA PHE A 119 -2.23 -8.55 -5.37
C PHE A 119 -1.17 -8.10 -4.34
N LEU A 120 -0.01 -7.65 -4.80
CA LEU A 120 1.08 -7.24 -3.93
C LEU A 120 0.74 -5.89 -3.29
N THR A 121 0.42 -5.93 -1.99
CA THR A 121 0.33 -4.75 -1.11
C THR A 121 1.30 -4.88 0.05
N ASP A 122 1.46 -3.82 0.84
CA ASP A 122 2.24 -3.83 2.07
C ASP A 122 1.67 -4.79 3.12
N GLU A 123 0.36 -4.94 3.19
CA GLU A 123 -0.30 -5.88 4.10
C GLU A 123 -0.10 -7.33 3.65
N MET A 124 -0.28 -7.59 2.35
CA MET A 124 0.00 -8.89 1.76
C MET A 124 1.48 -9.26 1.94
N PHE A 125 2.39 -8.31 1.72
CA PHE A 125 3.82 -8.49 1.93
C PHE A 125 4.14 -8.81 3.40
N ALA A 126 3.60 -8.05 4.35
CA ALA A 126 3.86 -8.23 5.77
C ALA A 126 3.42 -9.61 6.27
N VAL A 127 2.23 -10.05 5.86
CA VAL A 127 1.67 -11.34 6.27
C VAL A 127 2.38 -12.50 5.58
N ALA A 128 2.70 -12.38 4.29
CA ALA A 128 3.47 -13.39 3.56
C ALA A 128 4.91 -13.52 4.08
N LEU A 129 5.55 -12.42 4.47
CA LEU A 129 6.90 -12.44 5.06
C LEU A 129 6.87 -13.13 6.42
N LYS A 130 5.90 -12.79 7.28
CA LYS A 130 5.71 -13.42 8.58
C LYS A 130 5.43 -14.92 8.48
N ASP A 131 4.62 -15.33 7.52
CA ASP A 131 4.36 -16.76 7.26
C ASP A 131 5.62 -17.48 6.77
N ARG A 132 6.39 -16.86 5.88
CA ARG A 132 7.68 -17.39 5.41
C ARG A 132 8.69 -17.55 6.55
N GLU A 133 8.79 -16.58 7.46
CA GLU A 133 9.65 -16.65 8.64
C GLU A 133 9.23 -17.77 9.60
N ARG A 134 7.92 -17.99 9.76
CA ARG A 134 7.37 -19.06 10.59
C ARG A 134 7.58 -20.44 9.99
N SER A 135 7.31 -20.62 8.70
CA SER A 135 7.30 -21.92 8.02
C SER A 135 8.65 -22.29 7.38
N GLY A 136 9.56 -21.33 7.25
CA GLY A 136 10.85 -21.48 6.57
C GLY A 136 10.76 -21.48 5.04
N ARG A 137 9.57 -21.32 4.46
CA ARG A 137 9.34 -21.35 3.00
C ARG A 137 8.24 -20.38 2.61
N PHE A 138 8.39 -19.73 1.45
CA PHE A 138 7.32 -18.92 0.89
C PHE A 138 6.25 -19.81 0.25
N ASP A 139 4.99 -19.62 0.64
CA ASP A 139 3.82 -20.24 0.02
C ASP A 139 3.08 -19.24 -0.90
N PRO A 140 3.17 -19.42 -2.24
CA PRO A 140 2.48 -18.58 -3.22
C PRO A 140 0.96 -18.58 -3.07
N ALA A 141 0.36 -19.69 -2.63
CA ALA A 141 -1.09 -19.79 -2.49
C ALA A 141 -1.57 -19.03 -1.26
N TYR A 142 -0.85 -19.14 -0.13
CA TYR A 142 -1.10 -18.32 1.07
C TYR A 142 -1.06 -16.82 0.74
N ALA A 143 0.02 -16.40 0.08
CA ALA A 143 0.25 -15.05 -0.40
C ALA A 143 -0.89 -14.52 -1.29
N LEU A 144 -1.33 -15.32 -2.26
CA LEU A 144 -2.42 -14.95 -3.16
C LEU A 144 -3.77 -14.85 -2.44
N ILE A 145 -4.07 -15.78 -1.52
CA ILE A 145 -5.31 -15.76 -0.74
C ILE A 145 -5.35 -14.53 0.16
N ALA A 146 -4.26 -14.22 0.88
CA ALA A 146 -4.19 -13.05 1.74
C ALA A 146 -4.44 -11.76 0.93
N GLY A 147 -3.77 -11.61 -0.21
CA GLY A 147 -3.96 -10.47 -1.10
C GLY A 147 -5.38 -10.39 -1.68
N PHE A 148 -5.99 -11.52 -2.03
CA PHE A 148 -7.37 -11.56 -2.52
C PHE A 148 -8.39 -11.17 -1.44
N VAL A 149 -8.23 -11.67 -0.22
CA VAL A 149 -9.12 -11.29 0.90
C VAL A 149 -8.99 -9.80 1.19
N PHE A 150 -7.78 -9.26 1.24
CA PHE A 150 -7.58 -7.82 1.41
C PHE A 150 -8.22 -7.00 0.29
N TYR A 151 -8.10 -7.46 -0.97
CA TYR A 151 -8.72 -6.83 -2.13
C TYR A 151 -10.24 -6.73 -2.02
N LEU A 152 -10.91 -7.75 -1.47
CA LEU A 152 -12.36 -7.71 -1.24
C LEU A 152 -12.75 -6.66 -0.20
N PHE A 153 -12.02 -6.58 0.91
CA PHE A 153 -12.26 -5.57 1.95
C PHE A 153 -12.02 -4.16 1.43
N TRP A 154 -10.93 -3.96 0.68
CA TRP A 154 -10.60 -2.70 0.04
C TRP A 154 -11.72 -2.19 -0.88
N ASN A 155 -12.20 -3.07 -1.77
CA ASN A 155 -13.25 -2.73 -2.71
C ASN A 155 -14.60 -2.52 -2.03
N ALA A 156 -14.93 -3.32 -1.02
CA ALA A 156 -16.14 -3.13 -0.23
C ALA A 156 -16.11 -1.79 0.52
N ALA A 157 -14.97 -1.44 1.13
CA ALA A 157 -14.79 -0.16 1.81
C ALA A 157 -14.89 1.02 0.84
N THR A 158 -14.30 0.92 -0.36
CA THR A 158 -14.43 1.95 -1.40
C THR A 158 -15.88 2.09 -1.84
N LEU A 159 -16.58 0.98 -2.06
CA LEU A 159 -17.99 1.00 -2.45
C LEU A 159 -18.86 1.65 -1.37
N LEU A 160 -18.60 1.36 -0.09
CA LEU A 160 -19.25 2.04 1.03
C LEU A 160 -18.93 3.54 1.03
N GLY A 161 -17.70 3.93 0.72
CA GLY A 161 -17.31 5.33 0.55
C GLY A 161 -18.01 6.03 -0.59
N ILE A 162 -18.18 5.36 -1.74
CA ILE A 162 -18.93 5.87 -2.89
C ILE A 162 -20.41 6.01 -2.51
N ALA A 163 -21.01 4.99 -1.88
CA ALA A 163 -22.40 5.03 -1.45
C ALA A 163 -22.64 6.16 -0.46
N ALA A 164 -21.84 6.24 0.62
CA ALA A 164 -21.88 7.37 1.56
C ALA A 164 -21.66 8.71 0.84
N GLY A 165 -20.75 8.70 -0.12
CA GLY A 165 -20.44 9.76 -1.08
C GLY A 165 -21.64 10.35 -1.83
N GLN A 166 -22.63 9.52 -2.15
CA GLN A 166 -23.81 9.90 -2.93
C GLN A 166 -25.00 10.34 -2.06
N TYR A 167 -25.07 9.87 -0.81
CA TYR A 167 -26.20 10.16 0.09
C TYR A 167 -25.92 11.30 1.07
N ILE A 168 -24.66 11.66 1.29
CA ILE A 168 -24.27 12.73 2.22
C ILE A 168 -23.99 14.00 1.41
N ASP A 169 -24.94 14.92 1.42
CA ASP A 169 -24.75 16.26 0.86
C ASP A 169 -23.73 17.04 1.70
N GLY A 170 -22.78 17.72 1.06
CA GLY A 170 -21.78 18.56 1.74
C GLY A 170 -20.59 17.79 2.32
N LEU A 171 -20.23 16.62 1.78
CA LEU A 171 -19.04 15.86 2.19
C LEU A 171 -17.73 16.66 2.16
N ASP A 172 -17.62 17.60 1.24
CA ASP A 172 -16.53 18.58 1.16
C ASP A 172 -16.41 19.42 2.44
N GLN A 173 -17.54 19.75 3.08
CA GLN A 173 -17.60 20.52 4.33
C GLN A 173 -17.34 19.67 5.58
N MET A 174 -17.32 18.34 5.46
CA MET A 174 -17.02 17.42 6.57
C MET A 174 -15.52 17.34 6.90
N GLY A 175 -14.68 18.13 6.23
CA GLY A 175 -13.25 18.20 6.49
C GLY A 175 -12.49 16.97 5.98
N LEU A 176 -12.87 16.45 4.80
CA LEU A 176 -12.20 15.29 4.22
C LEU A 176 -10.71 15.56 3.92
N ASP A 177 -10.36 16.78 3.56
CA ASP A 177 -8.95 17.20 3.43
C ASP A 177 -8.17 17.05 4.75
N PHE A 178 -8.81 17.42 5.87
CA PHE A 178 -8.24 17.22 7.20
C PHE A 178 -8.16 15.72 7.55
N ALA A 179 -9.18 14.93 7.21
CA ALA A 179 -9.17 13.49 7.43
C ALA A 179 -8.03 12.79 6.68
N ILE A 180 -7.75 13.18 5.43
CA ILE A 180 -6.61 12.68 4.64
C ILE A 180 -5.30 13.02 5.36
N ALA A 181 -5.09 14.29 5.72
CA ALA A 181 -3.87 14.74 6.40
C ALA A 181 -3.67 14.04 7.75
N ALA A 182 -4.73 14.00 8.58
CA ALA A 182 -4.70 13.35 9.89
C ALA A 182 -4.38 11.85 9.78
N THR A 183 -4.90 11.17 8.76
CA THR A 183 -4.63 9.74 8.56
C THR A 183 -3.18 9.47 8.16
N PHE A 184 -2.62 10.26 7.24
CA PHE A 184 -1.19 10.15 6.91
C PHE A 184 -0.30 10.41 8.13
N ILE A 185 -0.65 11.40 8.97
CA ILE A 185 0.07 11.67 10.22
C ILE A 185 -0.04 10.48 11.19
N ALA A 186 -1.26 9.97 11.41
CA ALA A 186 -1.51 8.84 12.29
C ALA A 186 -0.79 7.57 11.86
N MET A 187 -0.59 7.35 10.55
CA MET A 187 0.18 6.24 10.01
C MET A 187 1.69 6.45 10.10
N THR A 188 2.15 7.69 9.88
CA THR A 188 3.58 8.00 9.84
C THR A 188 4.20 8.02 11.23
N ILE A 189 3.51 8.54 12.24
CA ILE A 189 4.07 8.68 13.61
C ILE A 189 4.53 7.34 14.19
N PRO A 190 3.71 6.27 14.22
CA PRO A 190 4.12 4.98 14.75
C PRO A 190 5.23 4.28 13.94
N ALA A 191 5.37 4.63 12.67
CA ALA A 191 6.41 4.07 11.80
C ALA A 191 7.82 4.63 12.14
N MET A 192 7.90 5.81 12.76
CA MET A 192 9.17 6.47 13.10
C MET A 192 9.84 5.86 14.35
N LYS A 193 10.39 4.66 14.23
CA LYS A 193 11.07 3.95 15.34
C LYS A 193 12.52 4.38 15.60
N ASN A 194 13.17 5.04 14.62
CA ASN A 194 14.61 5.31 14.64
C ASN A 194 14.93 6.71 14.11
N LEU A 195 16.08 7.28 14.52
CA LEU A 195 16.53 8.61 14.09
C LEU A 195 16.57 8.80 12.56
N PRO A 196 17.06 7.85 11.73
CA PRO A 196 17.04 8.01 10.28
C PRO A 196 15.63 8.16 9.70
N MET A 197 14.63 7.47 10.29
CA MET A 197 13.24 7.60 9.84
C MET A 197 12.65 8.95 10.26
N VAL A 198 12.89 9.39 11.49
CA VAL A 198 12.47 10.72 11.96
C VAL A 198 13.07 11.82 11.07
N ALA A 199 14.38 11.76 10.82
CA ALA A 199 15.07 12.73 9.99
C ALA A 199 14.55 12.72 8.54
N ALA A 200 14.32 11.55 7.94
CA ALA A 200 13.74 11.43 6.62
C ALA A 200 12.35 12.08 6.52
N THR A 201 11.48 11.81 7.51
CA THR A 201 10.13 12.40 7.57
C THR A 201 10.17 13.91 7.74
N LEU A 202 11.00 14.42 8.66
CA LEU A 202 11.13 15.87 8.89
C LEU A 202 11.68 16.59 7.66
N VAL A 203 12.70 16.05 7.01
CA VAL A 203 13.27 16.63 5.78
C VAL A 203 12.26 16.58 4.64
N SER A 204 11.56 15.45 4.45
CA SER A 204 10.51 15.36 3.43
C SER A 204 9.40 16.39 3.68
N GLY A 205 8.94 16.53 4.92
CA GLY A 205 7.92 17.52 5.29
C GLY A 205 8.39 18.97 5.08
N ALA A 206 9.59 19.31 5.53
CA ALA A 206 10.17 20.63 5.34
C ALA A 206 10.36 20.96 3.85
N MET A 207 10.90 20.02 3.08
CA MET A 207 11.06 20.19 1.64
C MET A 207 9.72 20.34 0.94
N ALA A 208 8.68 19.59 1.35
CA ALA A 208 7.35 19.76 0.78
C ALA A 208 6.81 21.17 1.02
N LEU A 209 6.97 21.73 2.22
CA LEU A 209 6.54 23.10 2.54
C LEU A 209 7.32 24.17 1.77
N LEU A 210 8.64 24.00 1.65
CA LEU A 210 9.52 24.95 0.97
C LEU A 210 9.35 24.92 -0.55
N THR A 211 9.17 23.74 -1.13
CA THR A 211 9.12 23.57 -2.59
C THR A 211 7.73 23.67 -3.18
N LYS A 212 6.66 23.45 -2.40
CA LYS A 212 5.27 23.62 -2.86
C LYS A 212 5.00 24.97 -3.55
N PRO A 213 5.39 26.15 -3.02
CA PRO A 213 5.12 27.42 -3.69
C PRO A 213 5.99 27.64 -4.94
N LEU A 214 7.11 26.94 -5.07
CA LEU A 214 8.10 27.16 -6.14
C LEU A 214 7.93 26.17 -7.30
N LEU A 215 7.49 24.95 -7.00
CA LEU A 215 7.61 23.79 -7.89
C LEU A 215 6.29 23.01 -7.96
N ALA A 216 5.24 23.66 -8.47
CA ALA A 216 3.93 23.12 -8.85
C ALA A 216 3.63 21.73 -8.24
N GLU A 217 3.68 20.65 -9.05
CA GLU A 217 3.39 19.27 -8.62
C GLU A 217 4.66 18.41 -8.48
N VAL A 218 5.80 18.96 -8.90
CA VAL A 218 7.12 18.30 -8.82
C VAL A 218 7.65 18.29 -7.38
N TYR A 219 7.11 19.17 -6.52
CA TYR A 219 7.47 19.25 -5.10
C TYR A 219 7.30 17.90 -4.37
N ILE A 220 6.31 17.08 -4.73
CA ILE A 220 6.09 15.75 -4.13
C ILE A 220 7.28 14.83 -4.39
N ILE A 221 7.79 14.86 -5.62
CA ILE A 221 8.93 14.03 -6.03
C ILE A 221 10.20 14.51 -5.31
N ILE A 222 10.45 15.83 -5.32
CA ILE A 222 11.65 16.41 -4.71
C ILE A 222 11.67 16.19 -3.20
N SER A 223 10.54 16.39 -2.52
CA SER A 223 10.42 16.16 -1.09
C SER A 223 10.66 14.69 -0.72
N ALA A 224 10.03 13.76 -1.44
CA ALA A 224 10.22 12.33 -1.23
C ALA A 224 11.68 11.89 -1.46
N LEU A 225 12.30 12.31 -2.57
CA LEU A 225 13.70 11.97 -2.88
C LEU A 225 14.66 12.54 -1.83
N SER A 226 14.42 13.77 -1.37
CA SER A 226 15.24 14.42 -0.34
C SER A 226 15.17 13.67 0.99
N GLY A 227 13.97 13.30 1.42
CA GLY A 227 13.76 12.49 2.63
C GLY A 227 14.45 11.12 2.54
N MET A 228 14.29 10.42 1.41
CA MET A 228 14.95 9.13 1.17
C MET A 228 16.47 9.23 1.21
N LEU A 229 17.05 10.27 0.58
CA LEU A 229 18.50 10.48 0.58
C LEU A 229 19.04 10.70 2.00
N VAL A 230 18.41 11.57 2.79
CA VAL A 230 18.82 11.82 4.17
C VAL A 230 18.67 10.57 5.03
N GLY A 231 17.54 9.87 4.90
CA GLY A 231 17.31 8.61 5.61
C GLY A 231 18.37 7.56 5.29
N TYR A 232 18.75 7.43 4.01
CA TYR A 232 19.80 6.52 3.56
C TYR A 232 21.18 6.89 4.11
N VAL A 233 21.57 8.17 4.01
CA VAL A 233 22.88 8.65 4.51
C VAL A 233 23.01 8.42 6.01
N LEU A 234 21.98 8.78 6.79
CA LEU A 234 21.98 8.58 8.24
C LEU A 234 21.94 7.10 8.64
N HIS A 235 21.23 6.26 7.89
CA HIS A 235 21.25 4.81 8.12
C HIS A 235 22.65 4.23 7.86
N ARG A 236 23.33 4.69 6.80
CA ARG A 236 24.67 4.25 6.43
C ARG A 236 25.74 4.71 7.43
N MET A 237 25.63 5.92 7.97
CA MET A 237 26.58 6.44 8.98
C MET A 237 26.47 5.74 10.34
N ARG A 238 25.36 5.06 10.62
CA ARG A 238 25.13 4.31 11.87
C ARG A 238 25.50 2.83 11.79
N ARG A 239 25.80 2.32 10.59
CA ARG A 239 26.35 0.97 10.38
C ARG A 239 27.87 1.05 10.37
#